data_AF-A0A0L0QUV2-F1
#
_entry.id   AF-A0A0L0QUV2-F1
#
_cell.length_a   1.000
_cell.length_b   1.000
_cell.length_c   1.000
_cell.angle_alpha   90.00
_cell.angle_beta   90.00
_cell.angle_gamma   90.00
#
_symmetry.space_group_name_H-M   'P 1'
#
loop_
_entity.id
_entity.type
_entity.pdbx_description
1 polymer ?
#
loop_
_entity_poly.entity_id
_entity_poly.type
_entity_poly.pdbx_seq_one_letter_code
_entity_poly.pdbx_strand_id
1 'polypeptide(L)'
;MKKRRKMIRAVKYTGAIVLTIGILIFLYGFFISDRSYITGIGIGTVMGAGFLFIMGIFFAATEESLKERLSRWRNKFRRKNK
;
A
#
# COMPACT_ATOMS: atom_id res chain seq x y z
N MET A 1 -26.24 0.04 1.37
CA MET A 1 -25.03 0.40 0.56
C MET A 1 -24.04 1.38 1.22
N LYS A 2 -24.25 1.92 2.43
CA LYS A 2 -23.36 2.93 3.05
C LYS A 2 -22.08 2.37 3.71
N LYS A 3 -22.15 1.21 4.40
CA LYS A 3 -20.99 0.63 5.12
C LYS A 3 -19.81 0.23 4.21
N ARG A 4 -20.08 -0.44 3.07
CA ARG A 4 -19.01 -0.88 2.13
C ARG A 4 -18.20 0.29 1.54
N ARG A 5 -18.83 1.45 1.28
CA ARG A 5 -18.13 2.64 0.77
C ARG A 5 -17.23 3.32 1.82
N LYS A 6 -17.52 3.13 3.11
CA LYS A 6 -16.69 3.63 4.23
C LYS A 6 -15.44 2.78 4.38
N MET A 7 -15.61 1.46 4.31
CA MET A 7 -14.51 0.49 4.41
C MET A 7 -13.48 0.67 3.29
N ILE A 8 -13.91 0.77 2.02
CA ILE A 8 -12.98 0.96 0.88
C ILE A 8 -12.21 2.29 0.99
N ARG A 9 -12.84 3.35 1.51
CA ARG A 9 -12.15 4.64 1.72
C ARG A 9 -11.14 4.58 2.86
N ALA A 10 -11.46 3.84 3.92
CA ALA A 10 -10.56 3.64 5.05
C ALA A 10 -9.30 2.87 4.60
N VAL A 11 -9.47 1.75 3.89
CA VAL A 11 -8.35 0.94 3.40
C VAL A 11 -7.46 1.77 2.45
N LYS A 12 -8.05 2.53 1.52
CA LYS A 12 -7.29 3.44 0.64
C LYS A 12 -6.45 4.47 1.42
N TYR A 13 -7.00 5.04 2.50
CA TYR A 13 -6.26 5.96 3.35
C TYR A 13 -5.15 5.25 4.13
N THR A 14 -5.44 4.08 4.69
CA THR A 14 -4.47 3.28 5.43
C THR A 14 -3.31 2.82 4.54
N GLY A 15 -3.58 2.37 3.32
CA GLY A 15 -2.56 2.00 2.34
C GLY A 15 -1.67 3.18 1.94
N ALA A 16 -2.26 4.37 1.75
CA ALA A 16 -1.50 5.59 1.47
C ALA A 16 -0.59 5.98 2.65
N ILE A 17 -1.11 5.95 3.88
CA ILE A 17 -0.35 6.28 5.09
C ILE A 17 0.82 5.30 5.30
N VAL A 18 0.58 4.00 5.16
CA VAL A 18 1.62 2.97 5.30
C VAL A 18 2.72 3.14 4.26
N LEU A 19 2.35 3.48 3.01
CA LEU A 19 3.32 3.78 1.96
C LEU A 19 4.17 5.01 2.30
N THR A 20 3.54 6.09 2.78
CA THR A 20 4.25 7.31 3.18
C THR A 20 5.19 7.07 4.36
N ILE A 21 4.77 6.32 5.37
CA ILE A 21 5.60 5.96 6.54
C ILE A 21 6.78 5.08 6.11
N GLY A 22 6.55 4.10 5.23
CA GLY A 22 7.62 3.24 4.70
C GLY A 22 8.71 4.05 3.97
N ILE A 23 8.31 5.04 3.18
CA ILE A 23 9.23 5.96 2.50
C ILE A 23 10.03 6.79 3.51
N LEU A 24 9.39 7.35 4.53
CA LEU A 24 10.03 8.15 5.59
C LEU A 24 11.07 7.34 6.38
N ILE A 25 10.75 6.10 6.76
CA ILE A 25 11.66 5.21 7.49
C ILE A 25 12.84 4.81 6.61
N PHE A 26 12.61 4.57 5.32
CA PHE A 26 13.68 4.29 4.35
C PHE A 26 14.67 5.44 4.24
N LEU A 27 14.17 6.68 4.08
CA LEU A 27 14.99 7.89 4.04
C LEU A 27 15.77 8.07 5.35
N TYR A 28 15.14 7.85 6.51
CA TYR A 28 15.81 8.00 7.81
C TYR A 28 16.91 6.95 8.03
N GLY A 29 16.65 5.69 7.66
CA GLY A 29 17.64 4.61 7.74
C GLY A 29 18.84 4.81 6.79
N PHE A 30 18.60 5.40 5.62
CA PHE A 30 19.66 5.71 4.64
C PHE A 30 20.65 6.76 5.17
N PHE A 31 20.15 7.84 5.80
CA PHE A 31 20.99 8.96 6.26
C PHE A 31 21.80 8.68 7.55
N ILE A 32 21.47 7.63 8.32
CA ILE A 32 22.08 7.35 9.64
C ILE A 32 23.25 6.34 9.58
N SER A 33 23.54 5.78 8.41
CA SER A 33 24.44 4.62 8.26
C SER A 33 25.96 4.89 8.42
N ASP A 34 26.38 6.08 8.84
CA ASP A 34 27.80 6.52 8.91
C ASP A 34 28.68 5.86 10.01
N ARG A 35 28.14 4.97 10.86
CA ARG A 35 28.91 4.34 11.96
C ARG A 35 28.93 2.82 11.86
N SER A 36 30.10 2.20 12.06
CA SER A 36 30.38 0.77 11.83
C SER A 36 29.46 -0.25 12.55
N TYR A 37 28.74 0.13 13.61
CA TYR A 37 27.73 -0.71 14.27
C TYR A 37 26.32 -0.55 13.67
N ILE A 38 26.09 0.57 12.99
CA ILE A 38 24.81 0.96 12.40
C ILE A 38 24.68 0.33 11.01
N THR A 39 25.77 -0.12 10.38
CA THR A 39 25.74 -0.76 9.06
C THR A 39 24.84 -2.00 9.02
N GLY A 40 24.84 -2.83 10.07
CA GLY A 40 23.94 -3.99 10.16
C GLY A 40 22.46 -3.59 10.32
N ILE A 41 22.20 -2.53 11.08
CA ILE A 41 20.85 -1.96 11.24
C ILE A 41 20.39 -1.30 9.94
N GLY A 42 21.30 -0.62 9.24
CA GLY A 42 21.06 0.03 7.95
C GLY A 42 20.68 -0.99 6.88
N ILE A 43 21.42 -2.10 6.76
CA ILE A 43 21.09 -3.18 5.83
C ILE A 43 19.71 -3.78 6.17
N GLY A 44 19.45 -4.09 7.44
CA GLY A 44 18.14 -4.60 7.86
C GLY A 44 16.99 -3.63 7.60
N THR A 45 17.23 -2.33 7.79
CA THR A 45 16.23 -1.28 7.57
C THR A 45 15.95 -1.08 6.08
N VAL A 46 16.98 -1.03 5.23
CA VAL A 46 16.84 -0.91 3.78
C VAL A 46 16.16 -2.15 3.19
N MET A 47 16.57 -3.34 3.62
CA MET A 47 16.02 -4.61 3.14
C MET A 47 14.56 -4.79 3.60
N GLY A 48 14.24 -4.46 4.85
CA GLY A 48 12.87 -4.50 5.39
C GLY A 48 11.95 -3.44 4.79
N ALA A 49 12.44 -2.20 4.63
CA ALA A 49 11.69 -1.14 4.00
C ALA A 49 11.42 -1.41 2.51
N GLY A 50 12.38 -1.99 1.78
CA GLY A 50 12.15 -2.46 0.41
C GLY A 50 11.04 -3.51 0.33
N PHE A 51 11.02 -4.46 1.27
CA PHE A 51 9.98 -5.49 1.33
C PHE A 51 8.60 -4.90 1.63
N LEU A 52 8.50 -4.01 2.63
CA LEU A 52 7.25 -3.31 2.97
C LEU A 52 6.76 -2.40 1.84
N PHE A 53 7.69 -1.80 1.09
CA PHE A 53 7.37 -0.94 -0.04
C PHE A 53 6.74 -1.73 -1.19
N ILE A 54 7.34 -2.85 -1.59
CA ILE A 54 6.79 -3.74 -2.63
C ILE A 54 5.43 -4.31 -2.18
N MET A 55 5.34 -4.76 -0.93
CA MET A 55 4.10 -5.29 -0.37
C MET A 55 2.97 -4.24 -0.33
N GLY A 56 3.30 -2.99 0.01
CA GLY A 56 2.38 -1.85 -0.01
C GLY A 56 1.89 -1.50 -1.43
N ILE A 57 2.80 -1.45 -2.41
CA ILE A 57 2.45 -1.20 -3.82
C ILE A 57 1.54 -2.31 -4.36
N PHE A 58 1.87 -3.58 -4.06
CA PHE A 58 1.07 -4.72 -4.51
C PHE A 58 -0.35 -4.69 -3.93
N PHE A 59 -0.48 -4.30 -2.66
CA PHE A 59 -1.77 -4.15 -2.01
C PHE A 59 -2.62 -3.02 -2.62
N ALA A 60 -2.01 -1.86 -2.88
CA ALA A 60 -2.67 -0.74 -3.56
C ALA A 60 -3.11 -1.10 -4.99
N ALA A 61 -2.26 -1.79 -5.75
CA ALA A 61 -2.59 -2.28 -7.09
C ALA A 61 -3.74 -3.30 -7.07
N THR A 62 -3.76 -4.17 -6.06
CA THR A 62 -4.85 -5.15 -5.86
C THR A 62 -6.17 -4.46 -5.54
N GLU A 63 -6.18 -3.40 -4.73
CA GLU A 63 -7.39 -2.62 -4.48
C GLU A 63 -7.94 -1.95 -5.73
N GLU A 64 -7.09 -1.34 -6.57
CA GLU A 64 -7.53 -0.67 -7.79
C GLU A 64 -8.09 -1.68 -8.81
N SER A 65 -7.38 -2.80 -9.02
CA SER A 65 -7.83 -3.88 -9.92
C SER A 65 -9.10 -4.57 -9.45
N LEU A 66 -9.25 -4.81 -8.14
CA LEU A 66 -10.46 -5.37 -7.56
C LEU A 66 -11.64 -4.40 -7.72
N LYS A 67 -11.43 -3.11 -7.46
CA LYS A 67 -12.44 -2.05 -7.64
C LYS A 67 -12.90 -1.96 -9.09
N GLU A 68 -11.98 -2.05 -10.04
CA GLU A 68 -12.28 -2.03 -11.46
C GLU A 68 -13.10 -3.26 -11.88
N ARG A 69 -12.72 -4.46 -11.44
CA ARG A 69 -13.47 -5.71 -11.67
C ARG A 69 -14.87 -5.66 -11.10
N LEU A 70 -15.04 -5.09 -9.90
CA LEU A 70 -16.35 -4.96 -9.24
C LEU A 70 -17.23 -3.90 -9.91
N SER A 71 -16.65 -2.81 -10.42
CA SER A 71 -17.36 -1.81 -11.22
C SER A 71 -17.88 -2.41 -12.54
N ARG A 72 -17.06 -3.24 -13.21
CA ARG A 72 -17.44 -3.97 -14.43
C ARG A 72 -18.60 -4.94 -14.16
N TRP A 73 -18.53 -5.73 -13.10
CA TRP A 73 -19.61 -6.67 -12.73
C TRP A 73 -20.93 -5.94 -12.44
N ARG A 74 -20.88 -4.81 -11.72
CA ARG A 74 -22.08 -4.00 -11.45
C ARG A 74 -22.71 -3.46 -12.73
N ASN A 75 -21.90 -3.00 -13.69
CA ASN A 75 -22.42 -2.56 -14.99
C ASN A 75 -23.00 -3.72 -15.81
N LYS A 76 -22.42 -4.93 -15.72
CA LYS A 76 -22.92 -6.12 -16.41
C LYS A 76 -24.30 -6.53 -15.89
N PHE A 77 -24.52 -6.52 -14.58
CA PHE A 77 -25.84 -6.75 -13.99
C PHE A 77 -26.86 -5.67 -14.35
N ARG A 78 -26.45 -4.40 -14.35
CA ARG A 78 -27.34 -3.28 -14.70
C ARG A 78 -27.83 -3.36 -16.15
N ARG A 79 -27.05 -3.96 -17.05
CA ARG A 79 -27.45 -4.24 -18.44
C ARG A 79 -28.31 -5.49 -18.60
N LYS A 80 -28.25 -6.45 -17.66
CA LYS A 80 -29.05 -7.69 -17.71
C LYS A 80 -30.46 -7.53 -17.12
N ASN A 81 -30.67 -6.47 -16.33
CA ASN A 81 -31.92 -6.18 -15.62
C ASN A 81 -32.71 -5.02 -16.25
N LYS A 82 -32.37 -4.65 -17.49
CA LYS A 82 -33.03 -3.65 -18.34
C LYS A 82 -33.36 -4.34 -19.66
#